data_AF-A0AAW8CVI1-F1
#
_entry.id   AF-A0AAW8CVI1-F1
#
_cell.length_a   1.000
_cell.length_b   1.000
_cell.length_c   1.000
_cell.angle_alpha   90.00
_cell.angle_beta   90.00
_cell.angle_gamma   90.00
#
_symmetry.space_group_name_H-M   'P 1'
#
loop_
_entity.id
_entity.type
_entity.pdbx_description
1 polymer ?
#
loop_
_entity_poly.entity_id
_entity_poly.type
_entity_poly.pdbx_seq_one_letter_code
_entity_poly.pdbx_strand_id
1 'polypeptide(L)'
;MATKTIARPRTPVSPTGNDQDPTDLLENTLAQLEALLWICHGEDIDWCSGNGPSHLDNVLWLASDLARKAGALFQLSEKARREAPVTGP
;
A
#
# COMPACT_ATOMS: atom_id res chain seq x y z
N MET A 1 -27.60 39.23 -0.78
CA MET A 1 -27.78 37.77 -0.95
C MET A 1 -26.40 37.19 -1.27
N ALA A 2 -25.89 36.25 -0.46
CA ALA A 2 -24.51 35.75 -0.56
C ALA A 2 -24.48 34.39 -1.29
N THR A 3 -23.79 34.32 -2.42
CA THR A 3 -23.61 33.11 -3.23
C THR A 3 -22.64 32.15 -2.55
N LYS A 4 -23.11 30.93 -2.29
CA LYS A 4 -22.35 29.88 -1.62
C LYS A 4 -21.47 29.14 -2.65
N THR A 5 -20.18 29.44 -2.66
CA THR A 5 -19.17 28.70 -3.45
C THR A 5 -19.00 27.30 -2.86
N ILE A 6 -19.56 26.28 -3.53
CA ILE A 6 -19.34 24.89 -3.16
C ILE A 6 -18.04 24.42 -3.82
N ALA A 7 -16.99 24.24 -3.02
CA ALA A 7 -15.77 23.59 -3.46
C ALA A 7 -16.10 22.13 -3.84
N ARG A 8 -15.76 21.75 -5.07
CA ARG A 8 -15.96 20.40 -5.61
C ARG A 8 -15.20 19.38 -4.75
N PRO A 9 -15.87 18.36 -4.18
CA PRO A 9 -15.18 17.23 -3.57
C PRO A 9 -14.31 16.57 -4.64
N ARG A 10 -13.00 16.46 -4.37
CA ARG A 10 -12.14 15.54 -5.13
C ARG A 10 -12.53 14.14 -4.69
N THR A 11 -13.44 13.51 -5.42
CA THR A 11 -13.67 12.07 -5.29
C THR A 11 -12.32 11.38 -5.48
N PRO A 12 -11.85 10.56 -4.52
CA PRO A 12 -10.70 9.70 -4.76
C PRO A 12 -11.02 8.87 -6.00
N VAL A 13 -10.18 8.96 -7.03
CA VAL A 13 -10.28 8.06 -8.17
C VAL A 13 -10.03 6.67 -7.61
N SER A 14 -11.12 5.90 -7.49
CA SER A 14 -10.99 4.46 -7.27
C SER A 14 -10.24 3.91 -8.47
N PRO A 15 -9.17 3.10 -8.29
CA PRO A 15 -8.47 2.50 -9.41
C PRO A 15 -9.49 1.73 -10.25
N THR A 16 -9.76 2.24 -11.45
CA THR A 16 -10.59 1.58 -12.44
C THR A 16 -9.86 0.33 -12.89
N GLY A 17 -10.49 -0.83 -12.74
CA GLY A 17 -10.18 -2.04 -13.48
C GLY A 17 -9.36 -3.07 -12.70
N ASN A 18 -9.95 -4.24 -12.50
CA ASN A 18 -9.35 -5.44 -11.90
C ASN A 18 -8.28 -6.13 -12.79
N ASP A 19 -7.59 -5.38 -13.66
CA ASP A 19 -6.54 -5.88 -14.56
C ASP A 19 -5.19 -5.23 -14.27
N GLN A 20 -4.90 -4.89 -13.00
CA GLN A 20 -3.55 -4.42 -12.65
C GLN A 20 -2.56 -5.58 -12.71
N ASP A 21 -1.44 -5.35 -13.41
CA ASP A 21 -0.36 -6.31 -13.50
C ASP A 21 0.11 -6.69 -12.08
N PRO A 22 0.35 -7.98 -11.79
CA PRO A 22 0.80 -8.42 -10.47
C PRO A 22 2.09 -7.72 -10.02
N THR A 23 2.94 -7.27 -10.95
CA THR A 23 4.14 -6.48 -10.65
C THR A 23 3.79 -5.07 -10.19
N ASP A 24 2.85 -4.39 -10.86
CA ASP A 24 2.38 -3.05 -10.45
C ASP A 24 1.73 -3.10 -9.06
N LEU A 25 0.94 -4.14 -8.80
CA LEU A 25 0.34 -4.37 -7.48
C LEU A 25 1.39 -4.66 -6.41
N LEU A 26 2.45 -5.40 -6.76
CA LEU A 26 3.57 -5.67 -5.87
C LEU A 26 4.28 -4.36 -5.51
N GLU A 27 4.65 -3.57 -6.51
CA GLU A 27 5.34 -2.29 -6.33
C GLU A 27 4.53 -1.34 -5.43
N ASN A 28 3.23 -1.19 -5.72
CA ASN A 28 2.34 -0.38 -4.89
C ASN A 28 2.25 -0.91 -3.44
N THR A 29 2.19 -2.23 -3.26
CA THR A 29 2.13 -2.84 -1.92
C THR A 29 3.44 -2.62 -1.15
N LEU A 30 4.60 -2.70 -1.82
CA LEU A 30 5.90 -2.42 -1.21
C LEU A 30 6.04 -0.94 -0.84
N ALA A 31 5.61 -0.01 -1.71
CA ALA A 31 5.62 1.42 -1.42
C ALA A 31 4.73 1.77 -0.21
N GLN A 32 3.56 1.11 -0.07
CA GLN A 32 2.70 1.27 1.11
C GLN A 32 3.36 0.74 2.39
N LEU A 33 4.04 -0.41 2.31
CA LEU A 33 4.79 -0.95 3.44
C LEU A 33 5.94 -0.03 3.84
N GLU A 34 6.71 0.49 2.88
CA GLU A 34 7.79 1.44 3.12
C GLU A 34 7.27 2.72 3.79
N ALA A 35 6.20 3.32 3.26
CA ALA A 35 5.60 4.52 3.85
C ALA A 35 5.09 4.27 5.28
N LEU A 36 4.49 3.12 5.54
CA LEU A 36 4.05 2.73 6.89
C LEU A 36 5.23 2.62 7.86
N LEU A 37 6.29 1.93 7.45
CA LEU A 37 7.50 1.78 8.28
C LEU A 37 8.20 3.12 8.49
N TRP A 38 8.24 3.99 7.48
CA TRP A 38 8.80 5.32 7.59
C TRP A 38 8.11 6.16 8.68
N ILE A 39 6.77 6.09 8.76
CA ILE A 39 6.01 6.77 9.82
C ILE A 39 6.45 6.26 11.20
N CYS A 40 6.82 4.98 11.33
CA CYS A 40 7.24 4.41 12.61
C CYS A 40 8.58 4.95 13.14
N HIS A 41 9.41 5.50 12.26
CA HIS A 41 10.76 5.96 12.56
C HIS A 41 10.86 7.43 13.04
N GLY A 42 9.74 8.14 13.19
CA GLY A 42 9.77 9.53 13.67
C GLY A 42 10.21 9.66 15.14
N GLU A 43 11.13 10.59 15.43
CA GLU A 43 11.60 10.89 16.79
C GLU A 43 10.47 11.36 17.73
N ASP A 44 9.35 11.80 17.18
CA ASP A 44 8.20 12.34 17.93
C ASP A 44 7.16 11.29 18.36
N ILE A 45 7.38 9.99 18.10
CA ILE A 45 6.40 8.96 18.47
C ILE A 45 6.76 8.24 19.76
N ASP A 46 5.97 8.50 20.79
CA ASP A 46 6.04 7.75 22.04
C ASP A 46 5.24 6.44 21.93
N TRP A 47 5.96 5.38 21.57
CA TRP A 47 5.41 4.03 21.52
C TRP A 47 5.25 3.36 22.90
N CYS A 48 5.86 3.91 23.95
CA CYS A 48 5.97 3.26 25.24
C CYS A 48 4.92 3.70 26.26
N SER A 49 4.26 4.84 26.05
CA SER A 49 3.27 5.38 26.98
C SER A 49 1.86 5.48 26.39
N GLY A 50 0.85 5.64 27.27
CA GLY A 50 -0.53 5.81 26.89
C GLY A 50 -1.05 4.69 25.98
N ASN A 51 -1.56 5.06 24.80
CA ASN A 51 -2.03 4.11 23.78
C ASN A 51 -0.92 3.64 22.81
N GLY A 52 0.33 4.05 23.03
CA GLY A 52 1.48 3.72 22.19
C GLY A 52 1.65 2.22 21.93
N PRO A 53 1.63 1.34 22.95
CA PRO A 53 1.82 -0.10 22.76
C PRO A 53 0.73 -0.73 21.89
N SER A 54 -0.54 -0.37 22.10
CA SER A 54 -1.65 -0.87 21.28
C SER A 54 -1.61 -0.32 19.85
N HIS A 55 -1.17 0.92 19.66
CA HIS A 55 -1.00 1.48 18.31
C HIS A 55 0.15 0.77 17.57
N LEU A 56 1.26 0.52 18.26
CA LEU A 56 2.39 -0.22 17.72
C LEU A 56 1.98 -1.64 17.32
N ASP A 57 1.24 -2.35 18.15
CA ASP A 57 0.74 -3.70 17.85
C ASP A 57 -0.10 -3.73 16.56
N ASN A 58 -1.01 -2.76 16.40
CA ASN A 58 -1.81 -2.62 15.17
C ASN A 58 -0.96 -2.31 13.93
N VAL A 59 0.05 -1.45 14.07
CA VAL A 59 0.97 -1.10 12.97
C VAL A 59 1.82 -2.30 12.56
N LEU A 60 2.35 -3.05 13.54
CA LEU A 60 3.09 -4.27 13.29
C LEU A 60 2.20 -5.34 12.62
N TRP A 61 0.96 -5.47 13.06
CA TRP A 61 -0.02 -6.34 12.42
C TRP A 61 -0.24 -5.94 10.96
N LEU A 62 -0.48 -4.65 10.68
CA LEU A 62 -0.67 -4.16 9.31
C LEU A 62 0.57 -4.37 8.43
N ALA A 63 1.77 -4.11 8.97
CA ALA A 63 3.02 -4.34 8.27
C ALA A 63 3.19 -5.84 7.93
N SER A 64 2.83 -6.73 8.85
CA SER A 64 2.89 -8.17 8.61
C SER A 64 1.93 -8.63 7.50
N ASP A 65 0.75 -8.03 7.43
CA ASP A 65 -0.24 -8.35 6.39
C ASP A 65 0.22 -7.85 5.01
N LEU A 66 0.72 -6.61 4.94
CA LEU A 66 1.29 -6.04 3.71
C LEU A 66 2.50 -6.86 3.22
N ALA A 67 3.39 -7.29 4.11
CA ALA A 67 4.53 -8.14 3.77
C ALA A 67 4.08 -9.50 3.20
N ARG A 68 3.07 -10.12 3.81
CA ARG A 68 2.49 -11.39 3.30
C ARG A 68 1.86 -11.19 1.93
N LYS A 69 1.11 -10.10 1.73
CA LYS A 69 0.51 -9.76 0.43
C LYS A 69 1.56 -9.52 -0.64
N ALA A 70 2.64 -8.78 -0.33
CA ALA A 70 3.76 -8.58 -1.24
C ALA A 70 4.40 -9.92 -1.64
N GLY A 71 4.61 -10.84 -0.69
CA GLY A 71 5.11 -12.18 -0.98
C GLY A 71 4.22 -12.95 -1.97
N ALA A 72 2.89 -12.89 -1.80
CA ALA A 72 1.95 -13.53 -2.73
C ALA A 72 1.98 -12.90 -4.12
N LEU A 73 2.01 -11.55 -4.20
CA LEU A 73 2.09 -10.82 -5.46
C LEU A 73 3.38 -11.10 -6.21
N PHE A 74 4.51 -11.22 -5.50
CA PHE A 74 5.79 -11.61 -6.09
C PHE A 74 5.74 -12.99 -6.73
N GLN A 75 5.11 -13.97 -6.08
CA GLN A 75 4.95 -15.30 -6.68
C GLN A 75 4.07 -15.25 -7.94
N LEU A 76 3.01 -14.44 -7.92
CA LEU A 76 2.15 -14.24 -9.07
C LEU A 76 2.87 -13.53 -10.23
N SER A 77 3.67 -12.50 -9.95
CA SER A 77 4.46 -11.80 -10.98
C SER A 77 5.52 -12.70 -11.59
N GLU A 78 6.20 -13.51 -10.77
CA GLU A 78 7.19 -14.48 -11.27
C GLU A 78 6.54 -15.57 -12.12
N LYS A 79 5.35 -16.06 -11.73
CA LYS A 79 4.58 -17.00 -12.54
C LYS A 79 4.18 -16.38 -13.88
N ALA A 80 3.63 -15.16 -13.87
CA ALA A 80 3.24 -14.44 -15.08
C ALA A 80 4.44 -14.21 -16.01
N ARG A 81 5.60 -13.82 -15.47
CA ARG A 81 6.84 -13.66 -16.25
C ARG A 81 7.28 -14.96 -16.95
N ARG A 82 7.13 -16.11 -16.29
CA ARG A 82 7.51 -17.43 -16.84
C ARG A 82 6.55 -17.93 -17.90
N GLU A 83 5.27 -17.56 -17.79
CA GLU A 83 4.21 -17.94 -18.73
C GLU A 83 4.14 -16.99 -19.94
N ALA A 84 4.77 -15.81 -19.87
CA ALA A 84 4.89 -14.90 -20.98
C ALA A 84 5.69 -15.55 -22.13
N PRO A 85 5.12 -15.65 -23.36
CA PRO A 85 5.83 -16.24 -24.48
C PRO A 85 7.08 -15.42 -24.78
N VAL A 86 8.23 -16.11 -24.93
CA VAL A 86 9.45 -15.52 -25.45
C VAL A 86 9.17 -15.06 -26.88
N THR A 87 8.81 -13.79 -27.04
CA THR A 87 8.90 -13.12 -28.33
C THR A 87 10.39 -12.88 -28.58
N GLY A 88 11.04 -13.87 -29.19
CA GLY A 88 12.34 -13.72 -29.84
C GLY A 88 12.23 -12.83 -31.10
N PRO A 89 13.38 -12.35 -31.61
CA PRO A 89 13.52 -11.13 -32.42
C PRO A 89 12.83 -11.17 -33.79
#